data_AF-A0A2V9QIQ2-F1
#
_entry.id   AF-A0A2V9QIQ2-F1
#
_cell.length_a   1.000
_cell.length_b   1.000
_cell.length_c   1.000
_cell.angle_alpha   90.00
_cell.angle_beta   90.00
_cell.angle_gamma   90.00
#
_symmetry.space_group_name_H-M   'P 1'
#
loop_
_entity.id
_entity.type
_entity.pdbx_description
1 polymer ?
#
loop_
_entity_poly.entity_id
_entity_poly.type
_entity_poly.pdbx_seq_one_letter_code
_entity_poly.pdbx_strand_id
1 'polypeptide(L)'
;MVISEIALSLVLLAGAGLMLNSFVRVRMVDLGFQPENVQTMYVSLTPKRYANKPRLILFYQQLIERLRALPGVLSVAGGSLPMVGETPYRYLRIEPGSIDKQVGVYLVTADYFRTLGVPLLKGRTFSDRESFSNIPVAIANESAARLLWPHEDPLGRSLKDEGAPTRYLRAF
;
A
#
# COMPACT_ATOMS: atom_id res chain seq x y z
N MET A 1 -7.24 -11.39 -56.12
CA MET A 1 -8.27 -11.73 -55.11
C MET A 1 -8.31 -10.59 -54.09
N VAL A 2 -9.16 -9.58 -54.29
CA VAL A 2 -9.17 -8.32 -53.51
C VAL A 2 -10.03 -8.44 -52.24
N ILE A 3 -11.05 -9.29 -52.27
CA ILE A 3 -12.00 -9.48 -51.15
C ILE A 3 -11.29 -10.04 -49.91
N SER A 4 -10.33 -10.96 -50.09
CA SER A 4 -9.54 -11.53 -48.99
C SER A 4 -8.64 -10.50 -48.31
N GLU A 5 -8.06 -9.57 -49.07
CA GLU A 5 -7.22 -8.49 -48.53
C GLU A 5 -8.05 -7.49 -47.72
N ILE A 6 -9.24 -7.14 -48.21
CA ILE A 6 -10.18 -6.26 -47.50
C ILE A 6 -10.66 -6.93 -46.20
N ALA A 7 -11.05 -8.21 -46.26
CA ALA A 7 -11.49 -8.96 -45.08
C ALA A 7 -10.39 -9.03 -44.01
N LEU A 8 -9.15 -9.35 -44.41
CA LEU A 8 -8.01 -9.42 -43.50
C LEU A 8 -7.70 -8.03 -42.88
N SER A 9 -7.77 -6.97 -43.69
CA SER A 9 -7.55 -5.60 -43.22
C SER A 9 -8.60 -5.16 -42.20
N LEU A 10 -9.88 -5.50 -42.41
CA LEU A 10 -10.96 -5.19 -41.46
C LEU A 10 -10.79 -5.95 -40.14
N VAL A 11 -10.37 -7.22 -40.18
CA VAL A 11 -10.08 -8.01 -38.98
C VAL A 11 -8.92 -7.39 -38.20
N LEU A 12 -7.83 -7.02 -38.89
CA LEU A 12 -6.68 -6.34 -38.25
C LEU A 12 -7.07 -4.99 -37.67
N LEU A 13 -7.87 -4.20 -38.39
CA LEU A 13 -8.34 -2.89 -37.93
C LEU A 13 -9.23 -3.01 -36.69
N ALA A 14 -10.16 -3.97 -36.68
CA ALA A 14 -11.01 -4.25 -35.53
C ALA A 14 -10.18 -4.71 -34.32
N GLY A 15 -9.20 -5.60 -34.52
CA GLY A 15 -8.28 -6.05 -33.48
C GLY A 15 -7.46 -4.90 -32.89
N ALA A 16 -6.88 -4.05 -33.74
CA ALA A 16 -6.12 -2.88 -33.31
C ALA A 16 -7.00 -1.86 -32.55
N GLY A 17 -8.22 -1.63 -33.03
CA GLY A 17 -9.19 -0.74 -32.36
C GLY A 17 -9.58 -1.24 -30.96
N LEU A 18 -9.82 -2.54 -30.81
CA LEU A 18 -10.10 -3.15 -29.51
C LEU A 18 -8.89 -3.08 -28.58
N MET A 19 -7.68 -3.32 -29.11
CA MET A 19 -6.44 -3.23 -28.32
C MET A 19 -6.20 -1.80 -27.80
N LEU A 20 -6.39 -0.79 -28.65
CA LEU A 20 -6.31 0.62 -28.25
C LEU A 20 -7.37 0.97 -27.22
N ASN A 21 -8.63 0.55 -27.42
CA ASN A 21 -9.70 0.80 -26.46
C ASN A 21 -9.41 0.14 -25.09
N SER A 22 -8.92 -1.10 -25.10
CA SER A 22 -8.50 -1.80 -23.89
C SER A 22 -7.35 -1.07 -23.19
N PHE A 23 -6.35 -0.62 -23.95
CA PHE A 23 -5.20 0.11 -23.39
C PHE A 23 -5.62 1.44 -22.76
N VAL A 24 -6.46 2.21 -23.44
CA VAL A 24 -7.01 3.46 -22.91
C VAL A 24 -7.80 3.21 -21.63
N ARG A 25 -8.62 2.15 -21.60
CA ARG A 25 -9.40 1.80 -20.40
C ARG A 25 -8.51 1.43 -19.22
N VAL A 26 -7.48 0.61 -19.45
CA VAL A 26 -6.51 0.22 -18.40
C VAL A 26 -5.79 1.44 -17.83
N ARG A 27 -5.49 2.45 -18.66
CA ARG A 27 -4.84 3.71 -18.23
C ARG A 27 -5.76 4.62 -17.41
N MET A 28 -7.08 4.44 -17.50
CA MET A 28 -8.08 5.24 -16.78
C MET A 28 -8.66 4.54 -15.54
N VAL A 29 -8.21 3.32 -15.23
CA VAL A 29 -8.63 2.63 -14.01
C VAL A 29 -8.16 3.43 -12.81
N ASP A 30 -9.09 3.76 -11.91
CA ASP A 30 -8.77 4.34 -10.61
C ASP A 30 -7.95 3.32 -9.82
N LEU A 31 -6.69 3.68 -9.56
CA LEU A 31 -5.75 2.83 -8.83
C LEU A 31 -6.04 2.81 -7.32
N GLY A 32 -6.93 3.68 -6.82
CA GLY A 32 -7.16 3.91 -5.40
C GLY A 32 -6.05 4.69 -4.70
N PHE A 33 -5.09 5.21 -5.47
CA PHE A 33 -4.02 6.12 -5.05
C PHE A 33 -3.63 7.02 -6.23
N GLN A 34 -2.98 8.15 -5.94
CA GLN A 34 -2.55 9.16 -6.90
C GLN A 34 -1.04 9.04 -7.13
N PRO A 35 -0.58 8.44 -8.24
CA PRO A 35 0.84 8.39 -8.59
C PRO A 35 1.36 9.72 -9.13
N GLU A 36 0.48 10.65 -9.54
CA GLU A 36 0.87 11.93 -10.12
C GLU A 36 1.61 12.79 -9.08
N ASN A 37 2.73 13.39 -9.49
CA ASN A 37 3.57 14.23 -8.63
C ASN A 37 4.19 13.52 -7.41
N VAL A 38 4.19 12.18 -7.39
CA VAL A 38 4.88 11.40 -6.36
C VAL A 38 6.25 10.96 -6.86
N GLN A 39 7.31 11.44 -6.22
CA GLN A 39 8.66 10.99 -6.50
C GLN A 39 9.09 9.90 -5.52
N THR A 40 9.47 8.75 -6.05
CA THR A 40 9.88 7.58 -5.26
C THR A 40 11.40 7.47 -5.19
N MET A 41 11.93 7.07 -4.04
CA MET A 41 13.36 6.81 -3.85
C MET A 41 13.58 5.55 -3.04
N TYR A 42 14.63 4.79 -3.38
CA TYR A 42 15.05 3.62 -2.62
C TYR A 42 16.28 3.96 -1.78
N VAL A 43 16.19 3.74 -0.46
CA VAL A 43 17.28 3.99 0.47
C VAL A 43 17.87 2.66 0.90
N SER A 44 19.08 2.37 0.44
CA SER A 44 19.83 1.18 0.86
C SER A 44 20.72 1.52 2.06
N LEU A 45 20.52 0.82 3.18
CA LEU A 45 21.28 1.00 4.41
C LEU A 45 22.18 -0.20 4.66
N THR A 46 23.43 0.05 5.07
CA THR A 46 24.37 -1.02 5.40
C THR A 46 23.90 -1.76 6.67
N PRO A 47 23.59 -3.07 6.61
CA PRO A 47 23.00 -3.81 7.74
C PRO A 47 23.87 -3.77 9.00
N LYS A 48 25.19 -3.84 8.85
CA LYS A 48 26.15 -3.78 9.98
C LYS A 48 26.09 -2.47 10.77
N ARG A 49 25.79 -1.33 10.10
CA ARG A 49 25.76 0.01 10.74
C ARG A 49 24.41 0.31 11.41
N TYR A 50 23.34 -0.31 10.90
CA TYR A 50 21.96 -0.08 11.31
C TYR A 50 21.27 -1.34 11.88
N ALA A 51 22.04 -2.30 12.39
CA ALA A 51 21.49 -3.50 13.03
C ALA A 51 20.59 -3.19 14.24
N ASN A 52 20.76 -2.02 14.86
CA ASN A 52 19.96 -1.56 15.99
C ASN A 52 18.67 -0.84 15.52
N LYS A 53 17.49 -1.40 15.83
CA LYS A 53 16.17 -0.86 15.47
C LYS A 53 15.98 0.62 15.85
N PRO A 54 16.23 1.06 17.09
CA PRO A 54 16.23 2.47 17.47
C PRO A 54 17.03 3.39 16.55
N ARG A 55 18.24 2.98 16.14
CA ARG A 55 19.09 3.79 15.26
C ARG A 55 18.51 3.91 13.85
N LEU A 56 17.90 2.83 13.36
CA LEU A 56 17.19 2.82 12.09
C LEU A 56 15.99 3.76 12.10
N ILE A 57 15.19 3.72 13.17
CA ILE A 57 14.03 4.60 13.38
C ILE A 57 14.45 6.08 13.37
N LEU A 58 15.47 6.42 14.16
CA LEU A 58 16.01 7.79 14.22
C LEU A 58 16.52 8.29 12.86
N PHE A 59 17.17 7.42 12.09
CA PHE A 59 17.64 7.77 10.75
C PHE A 59 16.47 8.14 9.82
N TYR A 60 15.42 7.31 9.77
CA TYR A 60 14.25 7.58 8.94
C TYR A 60 13.48 8.83 9.39
N GLN A 61 13.36 9.05 10.71
CA GLN A 61 12.78 10.28 11.25
C GLN A 61 13.52 11.53 10.73
N GLN A 62 14.85 11.57 10.90
CA GLN A 62 15.65 12.70 10.44
C GLN A 62 15.64 12.88 8.93
N LEU A 63 15.63 11.78 8.17
CA LEU A 63 15.56 11.82 6.71
C LEU A 63 14.24 12.45 6.26
N ILE A 64 13.11 11.99 6.81
CA ILE A 64 11.78 12.51 6.48
C ILE A 64 11.67 13.99 6.85
N GLU A 65 12.13 14.39 8.04
CA GLU A 65 12.14 15.79 8.46
C GLU A 65 12.93 16.69 7.51
N ARG A 66 14.13 16.25 7.08
CA ARG A 66 14.96 17.00 6.13
C ARG A 66 14.32 17.13 4.75
N LEU A 67 13.69 16.06 4.25
CA LEU A 67 12.99 16.09 2.97
C LEU A 67 11.76 16.99 3.03
N ARG A 68 10.99 16.96 4.13
CA ARG A 68 9.84 17.86 4.34
C ARG A 68 10.24 19.34 4.37
N ALA A 69 11.47 19.65 4.78
CA ALA A 69 11.97 21.02 4.84
C ALA A 69 12.41 21.59 3.47
N LEU A 70 12.46 20.77 2.41
CA LEU A 70 12.84 21.24 1.08
C LEU A 70 11.71 22.05 0.43
N PRO A 71 12.04 23.15 -0.28
CA PRO A 71 11.04 23.94 -0.97
C PRO A 71 10.35 23.12 -2.07
N GLY A 72 9.02 23.22 -2.13
CA GLY A 72 8.19 22.49 -3.11
C GLY A 72 7.73 21.09 -2.66
N VAL A 73 8.22 20.59 -1.52
CA VAL A 73 7.76 19.30 -0.97
C VAL A 73 6.46 19.49 -0.19
N LEU A 74 5.38 18.84 -0.62
CA LEU A 74 4.06 18.91 0.02
C LEU A 74 3.91 17.89 1.17
N SER A 75 4.45 16.69 0.98
CA SER A 75 4.43 15.61 1.96
C SER A 75 5.52 14.59 1.66
N VAL A 76 5.95 13.87 2.69
CA VAL A 76 6.95 12.81 2.59
C VAL A 76 6.46 11.63 3.40
N ALA A 77 6.52 10.44 2.80
CA ALA A 77 6.20 9.20 3.47
C ALA A 77 7.26 8.14 3.19
N GLY A 78 7.47 7.26 4.17
CA GLY A 78 8.23 6.04 4.02
C GLY A 78 7.28 4.83 4.03
N GLY A 79 7.54 3.87 3.16
CA GLY A 79 6.77 2.64 3.10
C GLY A 79 7.07 1.85 1.82
N SER A 80 6.45 0.68 1.71
CA SER A 80 6.44 -0.07 0.45
C SER A 80 5.57 0.64 -0.57
N LEU A 81 5.95 0.56 -1.85
CA LEU A 81 5.18 1.14 -2.94
C LEU A 81 4.02 0.20 -3.33
N PRO A 82 2.82 0.73 -3.61
CA PRO A 82 1.74 -0.06 -4.17
C PRO A 82 2.15 -0.70 -5.51
N MET A 83 1.74 -1.94 -5.74
CA MET A 83 1.92 -2.65 -7.02
C MET A 83 3.37 -2.87 -7.49
N VAL A 84 4.36 -2.61 -6.65
CA VAL A 84 5.78 -2.77 -6.97
C VAL A 84 6.45 -3.72 -5.98
N GLY A 85 7.21 -4.68 -6.50
CA GLY A 85 7.94 -5.67 -5.71
C GLY A 85 7.06 -6.81 -5.18
N GLU A 86 7.60 -7.55 -4.22
CA GLU A 86 6.89 -8.65 -3.59
C GLU A 86 6.01 -8.16 -2.43
N THR A 87 4.78 -8.70 -2.36
CA THR A 87 3.91 -8.46 -1.22
C THR A 87 4.42 -9.25 -0.02
N PRO A 88 4.76 -8.58 1.11
CA PRO A 88 5.19 -9.24 2.34
C PRO A 88 3.99 -9.88 3.03
N TYR A 89 3.62 -11.09 2.57
CA TYR A 89 2.53 -11.84 3.15
C TYR A 89 2.86 -12.34 4.56
N ARG A 90 1.89 -12.24 5.45
CA ARG A 90 1.93 -12.78 6.81
C ARG A 90 0.64 -13.54 7.11
N TYR A 91 0.74 -14.50 8.02
CA TYR A 91 -0.41 -15.22 8.55
C TYR A 91 -0.95 -14.48 9.77
N LEU A 92 -2.16 -13.95 9.66
CA LEU A 92 -2.83 -13.23 10.75
C LEU A 92 -3.94 -14.08 11.35
N ARG A 93 -3.99 -14.05 12.68
CA ARG A 93 -5.04 -14.67 13.50
C ARG A 93 -5.94 -13.59 14.09
N ILE A 94 -7.25 -13.72 13.94
CA ILE A 94 -8.24 -12.76 14.49
C ILE A 94 -8.67 -13.15 15.91
N GLU A 95 -8.80 -14.46 16.18
CA GLU A 95 -9.28 -14.98 17.45
C GLU A 95 -8.50 -16.23 17.88
N PRO A 96 -8.39 -16.53 19.19
CA PRO A 96 -7.80 -17.77 19.65
C PRO A 96 -8.55 -18.98 19.05
N GLY A 97 -7.83 -19.82 18.28
CA GLY A 97 -8.39 -21.00 17.63
C GLY A 97 -8.93 -20.77 16.21
N SER A 98 -8.94 -19.53 15.69
CA SER A 98 -9.29 -19.28 14.29
C SER A 98 -8.18 -19.73 13.34
N ILE A 99 -8.55 -20.17 12.13
CA ILE A 99 -7.59 -20.45 11.05
C ILE A 99 -6.85 -19.17 10.66
N ASP A 100 -5.53 -19.27 10.52
CA ASP A 100 -4.71 -18.14 10.12
C ASP A 100 -4.95 -17.77 8.66
N LYS A 101 -5.15 -16.48 8.41
CA LYS A 101 -5.42 -15.95 7.07
C LYS A 101 -4.20 -15.21 6.55
N GLN A 102 -3.80 -15.53 5.33
CA GLN A 102 -2.65 -14.89 4.70
C GLN A 102 -3.04 -13.50 4.16
N VAL A 103 -2.36 -12.44 4.61
CA VAL A 103 -2.57 -11.07 4.12
C VAL A 103 -1.25 -10.33 3.94
N GLY A 104 -1.21 -9.37 3.01
CA GLY A 104 -0.05 -8.49 2.83
C GLY A 104 0.05 -7.48 3.97
N VAL A 105 1.22 -7.37 4.61
CA VAL A 105 1.45 -6.45 5.72
C VAL A 105 2.56 -5.47 5.41
N TYR A 106 2.19 -4.22 5.19
CA TYR A 106 3.12 -3.14 4.88
C TYR A 106 3.41 -2.28 6.12
N LEU A 107 4.67 -1.90 6.30
CA LEU A 107 5.06 -0.91 7.27
C LEU A 107 5.14 0.44 6.59
N VAL A 108 4.39 1.41 7.09
CA VAL A 108 4.25 2.73 6.49
C VAL A 108 4.28 3.83 7.57
N THR A 109 4.71 5.02 7.17
CA THR A 109 4.66 6.23 8.02
C THR A 109 3.27 6.85 8.04
N ALA A 110 3.01 7.72 9.02
CA ALA A 110 1.74 8.44 9.20
C ALA A 110 1.22 9.12 7.92
N ASP A 111 2.11 9.78 7.19
CA ASP A 111 1.78 10.53 5.98
C ASP A 111 1.60 9.68 4.72
N TYR A 112 1.71 8.35 4.80
CA TYR A 112 1.64 7.48 3.63
C TYR A 112 0.35 7.64 2.83
N PHE A 113 -0.80 7.56 3.50
CA PHE A 113 -2.11 7.71 2.87
C PHE A 113 -2.29 9.12 2.28
N ARG A 114 -1.84 10.15 3.00
CA ARG A 114 -1.88 11.55 2.54
C ARG A 114 -1.01 11.78 1.31
N THR A 115 0.21 11.21 1.31
CA THR A 115 1.20 11.39 0.24
C THR A 115 0.79 10.67 -1.03
N LEU A 116 0.14 9.51 -0.91
CA LEU A 116 -0.39 8.75 -2.04
C LEU A 116 -1.85 9.08 -2.37
N GLY A 117 -2.46 10.06 -1.70
CA GLY A 117 -3.87 10.42 -1.94
C GLY A 117 -4.86 9.28 -1.71
N VAL A 118 -4.54 8.32 -0.85
CA VAL A 118 -5.43 7.19 -0.53
C VAL A 118 -6.50 7.64 0.46
N PRO A 119 -7.79 7.62 0.08
CA PRO A 119 -8.86 8.02 0.98
C PRO A 119 -9.09 6.97 2.08
N LEU A 120 -9.42 7.43 3.28
CA LEU A 120 -9.92 6.56 4.36
C LEU A 120 -11.45 6.50 4.29
N LEU A 121 -12.02 5.31 4.39
CA LEU A 121 -13.47 5.15 4.45
C LEU A 121 -13.98 5.39 5.87
N LYS A 122 -13.26 4.87 6.88
CA LYS A 122 -13.57 5.12 8.30
C LYS A 122 -12.32 5.16 9.17
N GLY A 123 -12.40 5.93 10.26
CA GLY A 123 -11.34 6.02 11.28
C GLY A 123 -10.34 7.15 11.00
N ARG A 124 -9.07 6.95 11.41
CA ARG A 124 -7.98 7.91 11.21
C ARG A 124 -6.66 7.22 10.88
N THR A 125 -5.76 7.92 10.20
CA THR A 125 -4.40 7.46 9.91
C THR A 125 -3.56 7.32 11.18
N PHE A 126 -2.35 6.74 11.03
CA PHE A 126 -1.35 6.71 12.10
C PHE A 126 -0.89 8.13 12.46
N SER A 127 -0.58 8.35 13.73
CA SER A 127 0.20 9.54 14.15
C SER A 127 1.70 9.28 14.03
N ASP A 128 2.51 10.33 13.94
CA ASP A 128 3.98 10.20 13.89
C ASP A 128 4.51 9.38 15.09
N ARG A 129 3.97 9.60 16.29
CA ARG A 129 4.35 8.85 17.49
C ARG A 129 4.08 7.35 17.32
N GLU A 130 2.99 6.98 16.66
CA GLU A 130 2.59 5.59 16.44
C GLU A 130 3.45 4.90 15.37
N SER A 131 3.80 5.62 14.31
CA SER A 131 4.71 5.12 13.28
C SER A 131 6.11 4.78 13.82
N PHE A 132 6.59 5.53 14.82
CA PHE A 132 7.96 5.36 15.33
C PHE A 132 8.07 4.66 16.68
N SER A 133 6.98 4.53 17.46
CA SER A 133 7.02 3.93 18.81
C SER A 133 6.53 2.47 18.87
N ASN A 134 6.44 1.78 17.73
CA ASN A 134 5.99 0.38 17.63
C ASN A 134 4.62 0.15 18.30
N ILE A 135 3.74 1.15 18.26
CA ILE A 135 2.39 1.02 18.82
C ILE A 135 1.63 0.01 17.95
N PRO A 136 0.97 -1.01 18.54
CA PRO A 136 0.41 -2.12 17.78
C PRO A 136 -0.95 -1.72 17.19
N VAL A 137 -0.91 -0.89 16.15
CA VAL A 137 -2.08 -0.46 15.39
C VAL A 137 -1.95 -0.90 13.94
N ALA A 138 -3.09 -1.14 13.31
CA ALA A 138 -3.18 -1.53 11.91
C ALA A 138 -4.29 -0.74 11.19
N ILE A 139 -4.10 -0.58 9.88
CA ILE A 139 -5.09 -0.08 8.94
C ILE A 139 -5.22 -1.16 7.87
N ALA A 140 -6.45 -1.55 7.55
CA ALA A 140 -6.73 -2.60 6.56
C ALA A 140 -7.37 -1.94 5.33
N ASN A 141 -7.24 -2.55 4.15
CA ASN A 141 -8.12 -2.17 3.06
C ASN A 141 -9.45 -2.94 3.17
N GLU A 142 -10.42 -2.57 2.36
CA GLU A 142 -11.75 -3.18 2.34
C GLU A 142 -11.71 -4.70 2.10
N SER A 143 -10.83 -5.17 1.21
CA SER A 143 -10.68 -6.61 0.92
C SER A 143 -10.11 -7.39 2.10
N ALA A 144 -9.11 -6.86 2.80
CA ALA A 144 -8.57 -7.47 4.01
C ALA A 144 -9.59 -7.42 5.16
N ALA A 145 -10.33 -6.33 5.31
CA ALA A 145 -11.41 -6.21 6.28
C ALA A 145 -12.49 -7.27 6.06
N ARG A 146 -12.98 -7.44 4.83
CA ARG A 146 -13.96 -8.49 4.47
C ARG A 146 -13.41 -9.90 4.66
N LEU A 147 -12.14 -10.12 4.35
CA LEU A 147 -11.49 -11.42 4.52
C LEU A 147 -11.37 -11.78 6.00
N LEU A 148 -10.94 -10.85 6.84
CA LEU A 148 -10.68 -11.08 8.25
C LEU A 148 -11.98 -11.12 9.07
N TRP A 149 -12.87 -10.14 8.88
CA TRP A 149 -14.13 -9.97 9.62
C TRP A 149 -15.33 -9.92 8.66
N PRO A 150 -15.75 -11.07 8.11
CA PRO A 150 -16.88 -11.11 7.19
C PRO A 150 -18.17 -10.66 7.90
N HIS A 151 -18.87 -9.70 7.32
CA HIS A 151 -20.15 -9.16 7.81
C HIS A 151 -20.10 -8.43 9.16
N GLU A 152 -18.92 -8.05 9.65
CA GLU A 152 -18.78 -7.32 10.92
C GLU A 152 -18.10 -5.96 10.72
N ASP A 153 -18.29 -5.04 11.68
CA ASP A 153 -17.49 -3.80 11.72
C ASP A 153 -16.07 -4.16 12.19
N PRO A 154 -15.05 -3.94 11.35
CA PRO A 154 -13.70 -4.35 11.66
C PRO A 154 -13.00 -3.37 12.62
N LEU A 155 -13.55 -2.17 12.86
CA LEU A 155 -12.92 -1.16 13.73
C LEU A 155 -12.83 -1.64 15.18
N GLY A 156 -11.66 -1.43 15.79
CA GLY A 156 -11.37 -1.82 17.17
C GLY A 156 -11.09 -3.31 17.36
N ARG A 157 -11.26 -4.14 16.31
CA ARG A 157 -10.95 -5.58 16.37
C ARG A 157 -9.46 -5.82 16.50
N SER A 158 -9.10 -6.88 17.19
CA SER A 158 -7.71 -7.30 17.36
C SER A 158 -7.30 -8.30 16.29
N LEU A 159 -6.04 -8.23 15.87
CA LEU A 159 -5.36 -9.22 15.05
C LEU A 159 -4.01 -9.55 15.66
N LYS A 160 -3.54 -10.78 15.45
CA LYS A 160 -2.26 -11.27 15.95
C LYS A 160 -1.45 -11.82 14.78
N ASP A 161 -0.27 -11.25 14.60
CA ASP A 161 0.78 -11.78 13.73
C ASP A 161 1.68 -12.68 14.59
N GLU A 162 2.18 -13.77 14.00
CA GLU A 162 2.99 -14.75 14.72
C GLU A 162 4.28 -14.09 15.24
N GLY A 163 4.50 -14.14 16.56
CA GLY A 163 5.64 -13.48 17.21
C GLY A 163 5.55 -11.96 17.36
N ALA A 164 4.42 -11.33 17.03
CA ALA A 164 4.19 -9.89 17.21
C ALA A 164 3.16 -9.59 18.31
N PRO A 165 3.18 -8.38 18.91
CA PRO A 165 2.11 -7.94 19.80
C PRO A 165 0.77 -7.86 19.05
N THR A 166 -0.31 -8.14 19.77
CA THR A 166 -1.68 -8.02 19.26
C THR A 166 -1.95 -6.59 18.81
N ARG A 167 -2.32 -6.43 17.54
CA ARG A 167 -2.62 -5.13 16.94
C ARG A 167 -4.12 -4.89 16.88
N TYR A 168 -4.51 -3.63 17.00
CA TYR A 168 -5.91 -3.22 16.87
C TYR A 168 -6.14 -2.50 15.56
N LEU A 169 -7.20 -2.90 14.85
CA LEU A 169 -7.61 -2.22 13.65
C LEU A 169 -8.20 -0.87 13.98
N ARG A 170 -7.71 0.17 13.33
CA ARG A 170 -8.09 1.56 13.61
C ARG A 170 -8.81 2.25 12.48
N ALA A 171 -8.52 1.84 11.25
CA ALA A 171 -9.11 2.43 10.07
C ALA A 171 -9.17 1.38 8.96
N PHE A 172 -10.08 1.61 8.02
CA PHE A 172 -10.13 0.87 6.77
C PHE A 172 -10.73 1.71 5.63
#